data_AF-A0A4C1VQ76-F1
#
_entry.id   AF-A0A4C1VQ76-F1
#
_cell.length_a   1.000
_cell.length_b   1.000
_cell.length_c   1.000
_cell.angle_alpha   90.00
_cell.angle_beta   90.00
_cell.angle_gamma   90.00
#
_symmetry.space_group_name_H-M   'P 1'
#
loop_
_entity.id
_entity.type
_entity.pdbx_description
1 polymer ?
#
loop_
_entity_poly.entity_id
_entity_poly.type
_entity_poly.pdbx_seq_one_letter_code
_entity_poly.pdbx_strand_id
1 'polypeptide(L)'
;MKLYTTLATVYCLLPPTIEHARHSALPEQATFDLDATVQYHCHTGYVTNGFPRAKCLAIDGQASWYGPDISCERNPTVNASVEIRTALSLIIIIMIASSVIHTTPSGPKLSNEKHPDSRQTLISCRENKCLSCVGTEIQPPAQQAGSPTTAPIRQQIMNNETC
;
A
#
# COMPACT_ATOMS: atom_id res chain seq x y z
N MET A 1 -58.21 20.33 40.62
CA MET A 1 -57.75 19.34 39.63
C MET A 1 -57.38 20.09 38.35
N LYS A 2 -56.08 20.34 38.11
CA LYS A 2 -55.64 21.04 36.89
C LYS A 2 -55.57 20.01 35.75
N LEU A 3 -56.58 20.05 34.87
CA LEU A 3 -56.58 19.36 33.58
C LEU A 3 -55.75 20.18 32.58
N TYR A 4 -54.44 20.16 32.74
CA TYR A 4 -53.50 20.64 31.73
C TYR A 4 -52.32 19.68 31.70
N THR A 5 -52.57 18.45 31.24
CA THR A 5 -51.46 17.63 30.77
C THR A 5 -51.06 18.23 29.43
N THR A 6 -50.09 19.14 29.45
CA THR A 6 -49.33 19.50 28.25
C THR A 6 -49.00 18.20 27.52
N LEU A 7 -49.34 18.12 26.24
CA LEU A 7 -48.85 17.10 25.31
C LEU A 7 -47.33 17.23 25.23
N ALA A 8 -46.62 16.78 26.27
CA ALA A 8 -45.18 16.66 26.23
C ALA A 8 -44.90 15.55 25.22
N THR A 9 -44.27 15.90 24.11
CA THR A 9 -43.70 14.91 23.21
C THR A 9 -42.53 14.27 23.94
N VAL A 10 -42.73 13.04 24.40
CA VAL A 10 -41.75 12.28 25.18
C VAL A 10 -40.93 11.42 24.20
N TYR A 11 -39.61 11.61 24.19
CA TYR A 11 -38.68 10.92 23.28
C TYR A 11 -37.40 10.54 24.02
N CYS A 12 -36.73 9.50 23.55
CA CYS A 12 -35.39 9.19 24.03
C CYS A 12 -34.36 10.07 23.35
N LEU A 13 -33.30 10.42 24.08
CA LEU A 13 -32.10 11.04 23.52
C LEU A 13 -31.18 9.96 22.94
N LEU A 14 -29.89 10.28 22.77
CA LEU A 14 -28.90 9.34 22.27
C LEU A 14 -28.93 8.00 23.03
N PRO A 15 -28.82 6.88 22.30
CA PRO A 15 -28.80 5.57 22.91
C PRO A 15 -27.48 5.34 23.67
N PRO A 16 -27.47 4.44 24.69
CA PRO A 16 -26.30 4.26 25.55
C PRO A 16 -25.09 3.72 24.81
N THR A 17 -23.90 4.27 25.04
CA THR A 17 -22.67 3.78 24.41
C THR A 17 -22.21 2.48 25.07
N ILE A 18 -21.88 1.47 24.26
CA ILE A 18 -21.33 0.19 24.70
C ILE A 18 -19.89 0.07 24.19
N GLU A 19 -18.96 -0.34 25.06
CA GLU A 19 -17.56 -0.50 24.68
C GLU A 19 -17.40 -1.55 23.59
N HIS A 20 -16.56 -1.24 22.59
CA HIS A 20 -16.31 -2.09 21.44
C HIS A 20 -17.58 -2.47 20.64
N ALA A 21 -18.62 -1.64 20.68
CA ALA A 21 -19.82 -1.82 19.88
C ALA A 21 -20.18 -0.55 19.11
N ARG A 22 -20.91 -0.75 18.01
CA ARG A 22 -21.62 0.28 17.26
C ARG A 22 -23.11 -0.01 17.28
N HIS A 23 -23.93 0.98 16.98
CA HIS A 23 -25.38 0.83 16.93
C HIS A 23 -25.98 1.30 15.60
N SER A 24 -27.20 0.86 15.31
CA SER A 24 -27.90 1.15 14.05
C SER A 24 -28.44 2.58 13.91
N ALA A 25 -28.42 3.39 14.98
CA ALA A 25 -28.87 4.77 14.90
C ALA A 25 -27.95 5.62 14.00
N LEU A 26 -28.53 6.57 13.28
CA LEU A 26 -27.79 7.49 12.41
C LEU A 26 -26.92 8.44 13.26
N PRO A 27 -25.71 8.81 12.81
CA PRO A 27 -24.82 9.71 13.56
C PRO A 27 -25.43 11.08 13.88
N GLU A 28 -26.32 11.57 13.01
CA GLU A 28 -26.96 12.89 13.13
C GLU A 28 -28.28 12.83 13.92
N GLN A 29 -28.77 11.62 14.24
CA GLN A 29 -30.04 11.45 14.94
C GLN A 29 -29.85 11.61 16.45
N ALA A 30 -30.38 12.70 16.99
CA ALA A 30 -30.29 13.01 18.42
C ALA A 30 -31.52 12.57 19.23
N THR A 31 -32.66 12.34 18.57
CA THR A 31 -33.95 12.04 19.22
C THR A 31 -34.63 10.82 18.60
N PHE A 32 -35.30 10.05 19.44
CA PHE A 32 -35.95 8.80 19.07
C PHE A 32 -37.35 8.73 19.66
N ASP A 33 -38.33 8.46 18.80
CA ASP A 33 -39.72 8.30 19.22
C ASP A 33 -39.89 7.09 20.15
N LEU A 34 -41.00 7.07 20.88
CA LEU A 34 -41.38 5.88 21.65
C LEU A 34 -41.51 4.67 20.74
N ASP A 35 -41.18 3.50 21.30
CA ASP A 35 -41.07 2.23 20.59
C ASP A 35 -39.95 2.13 19.55
N ALA A 36 -39.17 3.20 19.31
CA ALA A 36 -37.96 3.11 18.51
C ALA A 36 -37.02 2.04 19.06
N THR A 37 -36.40 1.28 18.16
CA THR A 37 -35.45 0.23 18.52
C THR A 37 -34.10 0.50 17.89
N VAL A 38 -33.05 0.26 18.66
CA VAL A 38 -31.65 0.41 18.24
C VAL A 38 -30.95 -0.93 18.43
N GLN A 39 -30.30 -1.40 17.37
CA GLN A 39 -29.61 -2.68 17.33
C GLN A 39 -28.10 -2.44 17.43
N TYR A 40 -27.47 -3.05 18.43
CA TYR A 40 -26.04 -3.01 18.67
C TYR A 40 -25.34 -4.16 17.97
N HIS A 41 -24.11 -3.90 17.57
CA HIS A 41 -23.21 -4.85 16.93
C HIS A 41 -21.81 -4.64 17.48
N CYS A 42 -21.19 -5.70 17.97
CA CYS A 42 -19.79 -5.63 18.38
C CYS A 42 -18.88 -5.33 17.18
N HIS A 43 -17.78 -4.64 17.45
CA HIS A 43 -16.73 -4.40 16.46
C HIS A 43 -16.10 -5.72 16.02
N THR A 44 -15.47 -5.67 14.85
CA THR A 44 -14.75 -6.83 14.32
C THR A 44 -13.68 -7.28 15.32
N GLY A 45 -13.66 -8.59 15.60
CA GLY A 45 -12.77 -9.18 16.61
C GLY A 45 -13.36 -9.30 18.01
N TYR A 46 -14.62 -8.88 18.18
CA TYR A 46 -15.39 -9.07 19.40
C TYR A 46 -16.61 -9.95 19.13
N VAL A 47 -17.04 -10.71 20.12
CA VAL A 47 -18.27 -11.51 20.12
C VAL A 47 -19.30 -10.90 21.06
N THR A 48 -20.55 -10.96 20.64
CA THR A 48 -21.71 -10.51 21.41
C THR A 48 -22.07 -11.52 22.48
N ASN A 49 -22.12 -11.07 23.73
CA ASN A 49 -22.68 -11.78 24.85
C ASN A 49 -23.90 -10.99 25.37
N GLY A 50 -25.06 -11.63 25.53
CA GLY A 50 -26.30 -10.98 25.97
C GLY A 50 -27.23 -10.49 24.84
N PHE A 51 -28.04 -9.47 25.15
CA PHE A 51 -29.12 -8.93 24.31
C PHE A 51 -28.74 -7.57 23.67
N PRO A 52 -28.39 -7.56 22.37
CA PRO A 52 -27.91 -6.36 21.66
C PRO A 52 -29.00 -5.33 21.30
N ARG A 53 -30.19 -5.36 21.89
CA ARG A 53 -31.30 -4.49 21.47
C ARG A 53 -31.71 -3.54 22.58
N ALA A 54 -31.81 -2.27 22.24
CA ALA A 54 -32.40 -1.24 23.08
C ALA A 54 -33.74 -0.79 22.52
N LYS A 55 -34.71 -0.50 23.38
CA LYS A 55 -36.02 0.04 22.99
C LYS A 55 -36.33 1.31 23.79
N CYS A 56 -36.81 2.34 23.10
CA CYS A 56 -37.24 3.57 23.74
C CYS A 56 -38.64 3.36 24.36
N LEU A 57 -38.77 3.50 25.67
CA LEU A 57 -40.03 3.31 26.40
C LEU A 57 -40.30 4.52 27.30
N ALA A 58 -41.57 4.84 27.49
CA ALA A 58 -42.01 5.85 28.46
C ALA A 58 -42.46 5.17 29.76
N ILE A 59 -41.87 5.57 30.88
CA ILE A 59 -42.26 5.15 32.23
C ILE A 59 -42.52 6.43 33.04
N ASP A 60 -43.70 6.53 33.66
CA ASP A 60 -44.11 7.68 34.46
C ASP A 60 -43.99 9.05 33.76
N GLY A 61 -44.23 9.06 32.44
CA GLY A 61 -44.17 10.27 31.62
C GLY A 61 -42.76 10.70 31.18
N GLN A 62 -41.73 9.87 31.45
CA GLN A 62 -40.36 10.09 31.00
C GLN A 62 -39.90 8.97 30.05
N ALA A 63 -39.28 9.34 28.93
CA ALA A 63 -38.70 8.37 28.00
C ALA A 63 -37.30 7.98 28.45
N SER A 64 -37.01 6.67 28.38
CA SER A 64 -35.69 6.12 28.65
C SER A 64 -35.44 4.89 27.77
N TRP A 65 -34.16 4.59 27.56
CA TRP A 65 -33.74 3.36 26.89
C TRP A 65 -33.86 2.17 27.83
N TYR A 66 -34.58 1.14 27.39
CA TYR A 66 -34.61 -0.16 28.04
C TYR A 66 -33.72 -1.13 27.26
N GLY A 67 -32.76 -1.75 27.95
CA GLY A 67 -31.61 -2.39 27.31
C GLY A 67 -30.63 -1.36 26.71
N PRO A 68 -29.58 -1.81 26.02
CA PRO A 68 -29.23 -3.20 25.77
C PRO A 68 -28.55 -3.83 27.00
N ASP A 69 -28.63 -5.15 27.14
CA ASP A 69 -27.89 -5.91 28.15
C ASP A 69 -26.84 -6.75 27.44
N ILE A 70 -25.76 -6.10 27.02
CA ILE A 70 -24.75 -6.67 26.12
C ILE A 70 -23.34 -6.40 26.64
N SER A 71 -22.47 -7.39 26.48
CA SER A 71 -21.02 -7.26 26.54
C SER A 71 -20.37 -7.69 25.23
N CYS A 72 -19.32 -6.99 24.82
CA CYS A 72 -18.50 -7.35 23.68
C CYS A 72 -17.15 -7.88 24.18
N GLU A 73 -16.94 -9.19 24.02
CA GLU A 73 -15.74 -9.88 24.52
C GLU A 73 -14.78 -10.18 23.35
N ARG A 74 -13.47 -10.06 23.57
CA ARG A 74 -12.49 -10.32 22.50
C ARG A 74 -12.55 -11.78 22.04
N ASN A 75 -12.68 -12.01 20.74
CA ASN A 75 -12.63 -13.34 20.15
C ASN A 75 -11.33 -13.54 19.34
N PRO A 76 -10.35 -14.29 19.87
CA PRO A 76 -9.05 -14.47 19.22
C PRO A 76 -9.15 -15.17 17.86
N THR A 77 -10.20 -15.98 17.63
CA THR A 77 -10.36 -16.72 16.37
C THR A 77 -10.69 -15.81 15.19
N VAL A 78 -11.43 -14.71 15.43
CA VAL A 78 -11.82 -13.76 14.37
C VAL A 78 -10.68 -12.79 14.07
N ASN A 79 -9.92 -12.39 15.09
CA ASN A 79 -8.76 -11.51 14.93
C ASN A 79 -7.71 -12.14 14.00
N ALA A 80 -7.39 -13.42 14.21
CA ALA A 80 -6.47 -14.15 13.34
C ALA A 80 -6.97 -14.21 11.88
N SER A 81 -8.28 -14.38 11.67
CA SER A 81 -8.85 -14.39 10.32
C SER A 81 -8.75 -13.03 9.61
N VAL A 82 -8.87 -11.92 10.33
CA VAL A 82 -8.69 -10.57 9.77
C VAL A 82 -7.24 -10.34 9.39
N GLU A 83 -6.30 -10.73 10.27
CA GLU A 83 -4.86 -10.63 10.00
C GLU A 83 -4.45 -11.43 8.76
N ILE A 84 -4.99 -12.63 8.58
CA ILE A 84 -4.73 -13.45 7.39
C ILE A 84 -5.30 -12.76 6.14
N ARG A 85 -6.51 -12.19 6.20
CA ARG A 85 -7.13 -11.48 5.06
C ARG A 85 -6.39 -10.20 4.69
N THR A 86 -5.94 -9.41 5.66
CA THR A 86 -5.12 -8.22 5.40
C THR A 86 -3.73 -8.59 4.88
N ALA A 87 -3.09 -9.63 5.41
CA ALA A 87 -1.82 -10.13 4.90
C ALA A 87 -1.93 -10.63 3.44
N LEU A 88 -2.96 -11.41 3.11
CA LEU A 88 -3.23 -11.86 1.74
C LEU A 88 -3.48 -10.67 0.79
N SER A 89 -4.25 -9.67 1.24
CA SER A 89 -4.50 -8.45 0.47
C SER A 89 -3.21 -7.68 0.21
N LEU A 90 -2.33 -7.55 1.22
CA LEU A 90 -1.04 -6.87 1.09
C LEU A 90 -0.08 -7.64 0.16
N ILE A 91 -0.03 -8.97 0.25
CA ILE A 91 0.78 -9.82 -0.65
C ILE A 91 0.35 -9.61 -2.10
N ILE A 92 -0.96 -9.59 -2.39
CA ILE A 92 -1.47 -9.34 -3.75
C ILE A 92 -1.02 -7.95 -4.25
N ILE A 93 -1.10 -6.91 -3.41
CA ILE A 93 -0.63 -5.56 -3.77
C ILE A 93 0.88 -5.55 -4.06
N ILE A 94 1.70 -6.23 -3.24
CA ILE A 94 3.14 -6.37 -3.45
C ILE A 94 3.43 -7.10 -4.77
N MET A 95 2.72 -8.19 -5.05
CA MET A 95 2.88 -8.97 -6.29
C MET A 95 2.50 -8.16 -7.53
N ILE A 96 1.43 -7.36 -7.48
CA ILE A 96 1.03 -6.44 -8.55
C ILE A 96 2.08 -5.34 -8.73
N ALA A 97 2.55 -4.71 -7.65
CA ALA A 97 3.59 -3.68 -7.72
C ALA A 97 4.92 -4.24 -8.29
N SER A 98 5.27 -5.49 -7.94
CA SER A 98 6.47 -6.17 -8.44
C SER A 98 6.37 -6.53 -9.92
N SER A 99 5.17 -6.86 -10.41
CA SER A 99 4.93 -7.16 -11.83
C SER A 99 4.86 -5.91 -12.70
N VAL A 100 4.78 -4.70 -12.12
CA VAL A 100 4.87 -3.41 -12.83
C VAL A 100 6.34 -2.98 -13.09
N ILE A 101 7.36 -3.64 -12.51
CA ILE A 101 8.78 -3.24 -12.69
C ILE A 101 9.46 -3.89 -13.91
N HIS A 102 8.79 -4.78 -14.66
CA HIS A 102 9.32 -5.36 -15.90
C HIS A 102 8.55 -4.94 -17.16
N THR A 103 8.23 -3.65 -17.31
CA THR A 103 8.20 -3.05 -18.64
C THR A 103 9.52 -2.33 -18.85
N THR A 104 10.58 -3.11 -19.10
CA THR A 104 11.73 -2.56 -19.82
C THR A 104 11.19 -1.93 -21.10
N PRO A 105 11.40 -0.62 -21.35
CA PRO A 105 11.32 -0.13 -22.71
C PRO A 105 12.28 -1.01 -23.48
N SER A 106 11.82 -1.69 -24.52
CA SER A 106 12.72 -2.34 -25.48
C SER A 106 13.51 -1.25 -26.21
N GLY A 107 14.50 -0.69 -25.53
CA GLY A 107 15.59 0.05 -26.13
C GLY A 107 16.50 -0.94 -26.87
N PRO A 108 17.20 -0.50 -27.93
CA PRO A 108 17.99 -1.38 -28.78
C PRO A 108 19.05 -2.11 -27.96
N LYS A 109 19.09 -3.44 -28.10
CA LYS A 109 20.12 -4.27 -27.48
C LYS A 109 21.49 -3.86 -28.01
N LEU A 110 22.33 -3.28 -27.17
CA LEU A 110 23.75 -3.12 -27.45
C LEU A 110 24.41 -4.48 -27.17
N SER A 111 24.44 -5.34 -28.20
CA SER A 111 25.22 -6.58 -28.17
C SER A 111 26.69 -6.22 -28.28
N ASN A 112 27.44 -6.38 -27.20
CA ASN A 112 28.90 -6.43 -27.27
C ASN A 112 29.30 -7.77 -27.90
N GLU A 113 29.28 -7.84 -29.22
CA GLU A 113 29.77 -9.00 -29.96
C GLU A 113 31.28 -8.82 -30.16
N LYS A 114 32.06 -9.68 -29.49
CA LYS A 114 33.52 -9.68 -29.57
C LYS A 114 33.93 -10.30 -30.90
N HIS A 115 34.46 -9.48 -31.83
CA HIS A 115 35.02 -9.98 -33.08
C HIS A 115 36.28 -10.84 -32.80
N PRO A 116 36.55 -11.93 -33.55
CA PRO A 116 37.51 -12.94 -33.14
C PRO A 116 38.98 -12.57 -33.35
N ASP A 117 39.29 -11.40 -33.91
CA ASP A 117 40.68 -11.04 -34.20
C ASP A 117 40.87 -9.51 -34.16
N SER A 118 41.99 -9.06 -33.60
CA SER A 118 42.46 -7.67 -33.43
C SER A 118 42.08 -6.90 -32.14
N ARG A 119 43.12 -6.30 -31.52
CA ARG A 119 43.12 -5.53 -30.26
C ARG A 119 42.45 -4.14 -30.38
N GLN A 120 41.20 -4.05 -30.80
CA GLN A 120 40.47 -2.77 -30.85
C GLN A 120 39.05 -2.90 -30.30
N THR A 121 38.60 -1.87 -29.58
CA THR A 121 37.24 -1.79 -29.02
C THR A 121 36.47 -0.68 -29.73
N LEU A 122 35.38 -1.05 -30.41
CA LEU A 122 34.46 -0.13 -31.09
C LEU A 122 33.50 0.47 -30.05
N ILE A 123 33.33 1.80 -30.04
CA ILE A 123 32.55 2.49 -29.00
C ILE A 123 31.24 3.09 -29.55
N SER A 124 31.09 3.29 -30.87
CA SER A 124 29.82 3.77 -31.44
C SER A 124 29.63 3.40 -32.92
N CYS A 125 28.61 2.57 -33.20
CA CYS A 125 28.16 2.23 -34.54
C CYS A 125 26.65 2.43 -34.66
N ARG A 126 26.20 2.99 -35.78
CA ARG A 126 24.78 3.16 -36.13
C ARG A 126 24.59 2.69 -37.57
N GLU A 127 23.59 1.84 -37.80
CA GLU A 127 23.20 1.39 -39.15
C GLU A 127 24.39 0.85 -39.98
N ASN A 128 25.18 -0.04 -39.37
CA ASN A 128 26.35 -0.71 -39.96
C ASN A 128 27.50 0.23 -40.41
N LYS A 129 27.49 1.50 -39.98
CA LYS A 129 28.65 2.40 -40.07
C LYS A 129 29.16 2.72 -38.67
N CYS A 130 30.44 2.46 -38.44
CA CYS A 130 31.10 2.82 -37.20
C CYS A 130 31.68 4.23 -37.33
N LEU A 131 31.31 5.12 -36.41
CA LEU A 131 31.68 6.54 -36.50
C LEU A 131 32.99 6.85 -35.76
N SER A 132 33.41 6.02 -34.79
CA SER A 132 34.66 6.23 -34.05
C SER A 132 35.23 4.94 -33.47
N CYS A 133 36.55 4.77 -33.61
CA CYS A 133 37.34 3.68 -33.05
C CYS A 133 38.36 4.25 -32.03
N VAL A 134 38.65 3.52 -30.94
CA VAL A 134 39.82 3.78 -30.08
C VAL A 134 40.83 2.66 -30.27
N GLY A 135 41.96 2.98 -30.90
CA GLY A 135 43.13 2.11 -31.01
C GLY A 135 44.13 2.42 -29.88
N THR A 136 44.82 1.40 -29.38
CA THR A 136 46.04 1.59 -28.56
C THR A 136 47.24 1.26 -29.44
N GLU A 137 47.92 2.28 -29.96
CA GLU A 137 49.22 2.09 -30.59
C GLU A 137 50.26 1.79 -29.50
N ILE A 138 50.87 0.60 -29.55
CA ILE A 138 52.07 0.30 -28.78
C ILE A 138 53.24 0.58 -29.72
N GLN A 139 53.95 1.69 -29.50
CA GLN A 139 55.23 1.98 -30.15
C GLN A 139 56.19 0.79 -29.92
N PRO A 140 56.88 0.25 -30.95
CA PRO A 140 57.80 -0.87 -30.74
C PRO A 140 58.96 -0.46 -29.81
N PRO A 141 59.45 -1.38 -28.96
CA PRO A 141 60.44 -1.05 -27.94
C PRO A 141 61.79 -0.77 -28.60
N ALA A 142 62.30 0.46 -28.45
CA ALA A 142 63.72 0.71 -28.59
C ALA A 142 64.44 -0.01 -27.44
N GLN A 143 65.38 -0.89 -27.77
CA GLN A 143 66.17 -1.66 -26.81
C GLN A 143 66.93 -0.71 -25.88
N GLN A 144 66.65 -0.76 -24.57
CA GLN A 144 67.64 -0.48 -23.52
C GLN A 144 67.14 -0.96 -22.16
N ALA A 145 68.03 -1.65 -21.45
CA ALA A 145 67.80 -2.27 -20.15
C ALA A 145 67.69 -1.21 -19.04
N GLY A 146 66.66 -1.33 -18.19
CA GLY A 146 66.61 -0.65 -16.89
C GLY A 146 65.22 -0.22 -16.41
N SER A 147 64.74 -0.87 -15.35
CA SER A 147 63.75 -0.45 -14.33
C SER A 147 62.31 -0.03 -14.75
N PRO A 148 61.26 -0.39 -13.97
CA PRO A 148 59.87 -0.14 -14.34
C PRO A 148 59.48 1.29 -13.96
N THR A 149 59.18 2.12 -14.94
CA THR A 149 58.49 3.39 -14.71
C THR A 149 57.30 3.47 -15.64
N THR A 150 56.11 3.65 -15.06
CA THR A 150 54.80 3.67 -15.71
C THR A 150 54.76 4.64 -16.88
N ALA A 151 54.56 4.14 -18.10
CA ALA A 151 54.31 4.98 -19.28
C ALA A 151 52.85 5.47 -19.29
N PRO A 152 52.57 6.74 -19.67
CA PRO A 152 51.20 7.23 -19.75
C PRO A 152 50.53 6.71 -21.03
N ILE A 153 49.35 6.11 -20.89
CA ILE A 153 48.51 5.70 -22.01
C ILE A 153 47.84 6.95 -22.57
N ARG A 154 48.29 7.44 -23.73
CA ARG A 154 47.63 8.51 -24.46
C ARG A 154 46.52 7.90 -25.33
N GLN A 155 45.26 8.15 -24.98
CA GLN A 155 44.13 7.78 -25.82
C GLN A 155 43.98 8.80 -26.95
N GLN A 156 44.01 8.35 -28.21
CA GLN A 156 43.66 9.18 -29.37
C GLN A 156 42.33 8.69 -29.96
N ILE A 157 41.44 9.64 -30.23
CA ILE A 157 40.19 9.40 -30.95
C ILE A 157 40.53 9.43 -32.43
N MET A 158 40.38 8.30 -33.12
CA MET A 158 40.58 8.21 -34.58
C MET A 158 39.25 8.29 -35.31
N ASN A 159 39.26 8.93 -36.48
CA ASN A 159 38.14 9.01 -37.40
C ASN A 159 37.93 7.67 -38.12
N ASN A 160 36.70 7.45 -38.60
CA ASN A 160 36.23 6.18 -39.16
C ASN A 160 36.98 5.68 -40.42
N GLU A 161 37.75 6.53 -41.09
CA GLU A 161 38.50 6.16 -42.30
C GLU A 161 39.90 5.62 -42.01
N THR A 162 40.35 5.68 -40.75
CA THR A 162 41.71 5.28 -40.34
C THR A 162 41.69 4.10 -39.35
N CYS A 163 40.53 3.45 -39.24
CA CYS A 163 40.42 2.07 -38.80
C CYS A 163 40.76 1.21 -40.04
#